data_AF-A0A3C0VQG4-F1
#
_entry.id   AF-A0A3C0VQG4-F1
#
_cell.length_a   1.000
_cell.length_b   1.000
_cell.length_c   1.000
_cell.angle_alpha   90.00
_cell.angle_beta   90.00
_cell.angle_gamma   90.00
#
_symmetry.space_group_name_H-M   'P 1'
#
loop_
_entity.id
_entity.type
_entity.pdbx_description
1 polymer ?
#
loop_
_entity_poly.entity_id
_entity_poly.type
_entity_poly.pdbx_seq_one_letter_code
_entity_poly.pdbx_strand_id
1 'polypeptide(L)'
;MNKQIKIFLIVLASVVLLGSVFIFIFGSKYVQSLDDKAATSAPEEVETPESQVAEIEIPAVSVNTISENEIKEPTDEELYGGEPYTTVVHPSEEGVLSISFAGDILFDPSYSTYSSYLSRGSDINTCFSKDLLDKMHETDIMMINNEFPYSDRGTPQADKTYTFRAPTNSAKLLDDMGVDIVTLANNHTFDYGEEAFLDTLDTLDSVSMPHVGAGHNIDEAAQPYYFVANGKKIAIIGATQIERYANPNTRGATDNLSGVFRCLEPERLIEEIKKAKSECDFVILFIHWGTESTDELDWCQEPQAKQYVEAGVDIIIGCHPHVLQEVAYIEDTPVVYSLGNFWFNSKTLDSCIVTLNINLEDCSIDSLQFEPCIQQNMKTSLLHGDEKKRVLDYMRSISSSASFDDEGYITKGDN
;
A
#
# COMPACT_ATOMS: atom_id res chain seq x y z
N MET A 1 -11.71 52.02 6.40
CA MET A 1 -12.02 50.71 7.01
C MET A 1 -13.53 50.54 7.10
N ASN A 2 -14.08 49.50 6.46
CA ASN A 2 -15.52 49.22 6.35
C ASN A 2 -16.16 49.06 7.75
N LYS A 3 -17.39 49.54 7.95
CA LYS A 3 -18.13 49.49 9.22
C LYS A 3 -18.25 48.04 9.74
N GLN A 4 -18.34 47.06 8.85
CA GLN A 4 -18.36 45.65 9.22
C GLN A 4 -17.01 45.14 9.76
N ILE A 5 -15.88 45.63 9.22
CA ILE A 5 -14.53 45.27 9.70
C ILE A 5 -14.29 45.82 11.11
N LYS A 6 -14.80 47.03 11.41
CA LYS A 6 -14.73 47.59 12.77
C LYS A 6 -15.53 46.76 13.78
N ILE A 7 -16.71 46.28 13.40
CA ILE A 7 -17.55 45.44 14.28
C ILE A 7 -16.87 44.09 14.52
N PHE A 8 -16.33 43.46 13.48
CA PHE A 8 -15.59 42.21 13.60
C PHE A 8 -14.40 42.31 14.54
N LEU A 9 -13.58 43.36 14.42
CA LEU A 9 -12.42 43.57 15.27
C LEU A 9 -12.80 43.84 16.75
N ILE A 10 -13.92 44.53 16.99
CA ILE A 10 -14.40 44.77 18.36
C ILE A 10 -14.91 43.47 19.00
N VAL A 11 -15.62 42.63 18.24
CA VAL A 11 -16.10 41.33 18.73
C VAL A 11 -14.92 40.39 18.99
N LEU A 12 -13.96 40.31 18.07
CA LEU A 12 -12.77 39.48 18.22
C LEU A 12 -11.93 39.88 19.45
N ALA A 13 -11.71 41.19 19.65
CA ALA A 13 -11.00 41.69 20.83
C ALA A 13 -11.75 41.34 22.14
N SER A 14 -13.09 41.38 22.12
CA SER A 14 -13.91 41.04 23.29
C SER A 14 -13.86 39.54 23.64
N VAL A 15 -13.85 38.66 22.63
CA VAL A 15 -13.74 37.21 22.80
C VAL A 15 -12.36 36.82 23.35
N VAL A 16 -11.29 37.42 22.85
CA VAL A 16 -9.92 37.19 23.33
C VAL A 16 -9.75 37.66 24.78
N LEU A 17 -10.34 38.81 25.14
CA LEU A 17 -10.30 39.31 26.52
C LEU A 17 -11.08 38.40 27.49
N LEU A 18 -12.23 37.87 27.08
CA LEU A 18 -13.01 36.94 27.89
C LEU A 18 -12.31 35.57 28.04
N GLY A 19 -11.70 35.05 26.98
CA GLY A 19 -10.94 33.80 27.00
C GLY A 19 -9.71 33.85 27.91
N SER A 20 -8.98 34.97 27.89
CA SER A 20 -7.79 35.17 28.74
C SER A 20 -8.15 35.27 30.23
N VAL A 21 -9.28 35.91 30.57
CA VAL A 21 -9.79 35.93 31.96
C VAL A 21 -10.24 34.53 32.41
N PHE A 22 -10.83 33.73 31.50
CA PHE A 22 -11.25 32.35 31.80
C PHE A 22 -10.05 31.44 32.11
N ILE A 23 -8.97 31.54 31.33
CA ILE A 23 -7.73 30.78 31.54
C ILE A 23 -7.08 31.17 32.88
N PHE A 24 -7.11 32.44 33.27
CA PHE A 24 -6.51 32.91 34.52
C PHE A 24 -7.29 32.44 35.77
N ILE A 25 -8.62 32.44 35.70
CA ILE A 25 -9.49 32.02 36.82
C ILE A 25 -9.48 30.51 37.01
N PHE A 26 -9.45 29.72 35.94
CA PHE A 26 -9.50 28.26 36.03
C PHE A 26 -8.11 27.60 36.08
N GLY A 27 -7.09 28.20 35.46
CA GLY A 27 -5.71 27.71 35.51
C GLY A 27 -5.10 27.79 36.92
N SER A 28 -5.43 28.83 37.69
CA SER A 28 -4.92 28.99 39.06
C SER A 28 -5.48 27.96 40.05
N LYS A 29 -6.71 27.47 39.84
CA LYS A 29 -7.30 26.38 40.65
C LYS A 29 -6.69 25.02 40.35
N TYR A 30 -6.18 24.82 39.14
CA TYR A 30 -5.60 23.53 38.74
C TYR A 30 -4.19 23.34 39.33
N VAL A 31 -3.38 24.39 39.34
CA VAL A 31 -2.02 24.40 39.92
C VAL A 31 -2.05 24.17 41.43
N GLN A 32 -3.03 24.75 42.13
CA GLN A 32 -3.16 24.59 43.59
C GLN A 32 -3.51 23.15 44.03
N SER A 33 -4.08 22.33 43.14
CA SER A 33 -4.41 20.92 43.44
C SER A 33 -3.23 19.95 43.28
N LEU A 34 -2.16 20.39 42.60
CA LEU A 34 -0.95 19.59 42.37
C LEU A 34 0.06 19.73 43.51
N ASP A 35 0.13 20.90 44.16
CA ASP A 35 1.01 21.15 45.30
C ASP A 35 0.60 20.40 46.58
N ASP A 36 -0.70 20.13 46.78
CA ASP A 36 -1.20 19.40 47.97
C ASP A 36 -0.93 17.88 47.94
N LYS A 37 -0.44 17.32 46.82
CA LYS A 37 -0.15 15.87 46.68
C LYS A 37 1.33 15.49 46.79
N ALA A 38 2.24 16.46 46.91
CA ALA A 38 3.69 16.20 46.88
C ALA A 38 4.40 16.27 48.26
N ALA A 39 3.66 16.49 49.35
CA ALA A 39 4.26 16.61 50.68
C ALA A 39 3.98 15.37 51.56
N THR A 40 4.73 14.28 51.38
CA THR A 40 5.06 13.35 52.49
C THR A 40 6.27 12.47 52.15
N SER A 41 7.32 12.67 52.95
CA SER A 41 8.44 11.78 53.31
C SER A 41 9.82 12.40 53.04
N ALA A 42 10.48 12.79 54.12
CA ALA A 42 11.87 13.21 54.17
C ALA A 42 12.77 12.01 54.47
N PRO A 43 14.00 11.92 53.94
CA PRO A 43 15.01 11.01 54.45
C PRO A 43 15.92 11.70 55.48
N GLU A 44 16.20 11.00 56.58
CA GLU A 44 17.24 11.35 57.55
C GLU A 44 18.64 11.11 56.97
N GLU A 45 19.57 12.03 57.26
CA GLU A 45 21.00 11.88 57.05
C GLU A 45 21.61 10.88 58.05
N VAL A 46 22.45 9.97 57.56
CA VAL A 46 23.43 9.26 58.40
C VAL A 46 24.79 9.23 57.68
N GLU A 47 25.80 9.70 58.41
CA GLU A 47 27.21 9.81 58.02
C GLU A 47 27.86 8.45 57.68
N THR A 48 28.81 8.50 56.75
CA THR A 48 29.72 7.40 56.40
C THR A 48 30.90 7.32 57.36
N PRO A 49 31.35 6.09 57.70
CA PRO A 49 32.74 5.84 58.03
C PRO A 49 33.41 4.88 57.03
N GLU A 50 34.64 5.21 56.66
CA GLU A 50 35.56 4.32 55.94
C GLU A 50 35.86 3.05 56.76
N SER A 51 35.91 1.90 56.10
CA SER A 51 37.18 1.16 55.86
C SER A 51 36.98 -0.34 55.63
N GLN A 52 38.00 -0.90 54.98
CA GLN A 52 38.44 -2.31 54.94
C GLN A 52 37.91 -3.20 53.82
N VAL A 53 38.78 -3.33 52.82
CA VAL A 53 38.85 -4.39 51.84
C VAL A 53 39.09 -5.71 52.56
N ALA A 54 38.21 -6.69 52.34
CA ALA A 54 38.44 -8.09 52.65
C ALA A 54 38.35 -8.89 51.34
N GLU A 55 39.43 -9.57 50.99
CA GLU A 55 39.48 -10.58 49.92
C GLU A 55 38.48 -11.69 50.22
N ILE A 56 37.57 -11.93 49.27
CA ILE A 56 36.71 -13.12 49.25
C ILE A 56 37.25 -14.03 48.17
N GLU A 57 37.86 -15.15 48.58
CA GLU A 57 38.21 -16.25 47.68
C GLU A 57 36.92 -16.88 47.12
N ILE A 58 36.76 -16.83 45.79
CA ILE A 58 35.70 -17.53 45.07
C ILE A 58 36.24 -18.93 44.75
N PRO A 59 35.59 -20.03 45.21
CA PRO A 59 36.07 -21.37 44.90
C PRO A 59 35.87 -21.65 43.42
N ALA A 60 36.88 -22.26 42.79
CA ALA A 60 36.86 -22.65 41.38
C ALA A 60 35.67 -23.56 41.09
N VAL A 61 34.65 -23.01 40.44
CA VAL A 61 33.59 -23.80 39.81
C VAL A 61 34.21 -24.42 38.56
N SER A 62 34.27 -25.75 38.55
CA SER A 62 34.66 -26.54 37.40
C SER A 62 33.83 -26.10 36.19
N VAL A 63 34.52 -25.65 35.14
CA VAL A 63 33.92 -25.45 33.81
C VAL A 63 33.46 -26.82 33.33
N ASN A 64 32.19 -27.15 33.58
CA ASN A 64 31.51 -28.12 32.76
C ASN A 64 31.45 -27.47 31.38
N THR A 65 32.19 -28.02 30.44
CA THR A 65 32.03 -27.80 29.01
C THR A 65 30.56 -27.91 28.69
N ILE A 66 29.91 -26.77 28.49
CA ILE A 66 28.65 -26.69 27.77
C ILE A 66 29.01 -27.20 26.37
N SER A 67 28.46 -28.35 25.99
CA SER A 67 28.52 -28.80 24.60
C SER A 67 28.01 -27.66 23.73
N GLU A 68 28.71 -27.37 22.63
CA GLU A 68 28.21 -26.51 21.55
C GLU A 68 26.88 -27.10 21.05
N ASN A 69 25.79 -26.83 21.76
CA ASN A 69 24.48 -26.79 21.14
C ASN A 69 24.56 -25.56 20.24
N GLU A 70 24.59 -25.79 18.92
CA GLU A 70 24.35 -24.74 17.94
C GLU A 70 23.19 -23.88 18.45
N ILE A 71 23.50 -22.62 18.78
CA ILE A 71 22.47 -21.61 18.98
C ILE A 71 21.89 -21.43 17.58
N LYS A 72 20.79 -22.12 17.30
CA LYS A 72 20.07 -21.95 16.05
C LYS A 72 19.49 -20.53 16.08
N GLU A 73 19.87 -19.71 15.11
CA GLU A 73 19.24 -18.41 14.91
C GLU A 73 17.72 -18.61 14.77
N PRO A 74 16.90 -17.75 15.40
CA PRO A 74 15.45 -17.85 15.30
C PRO A 74 14.99 -17.71 13.84
N THR A 75 13.96 -18.46 13.47
CA THR A 75 13.33 -18.41 12.15
C THR A 75 12.50 -17.14 11.96
N ASP A 76 12.19 -16.77 10.71
CA ASP A 76 11.32 -15.62 10.42
C ASP A 76 9.92 -15.81 11.02
N GLU A 77 9.39 -17.03 11.05
CA GLU A 77 8.13 -17.35 11.74
C GLU A 77 8.22 -17.09 13.25
N GLU A 78 9.36 -17.36 13.88
CA GLU A 78 9.54 -17.13 15.32
C GLU A 78 9.72 -15.65 15.66
N LEU A 79 10.29 -14.87 14.73
CA LEU A 79 10.56 -13.44 14.91
C LEU A 79 9.34 -12.57 14.56
N TYR A 80 8.70 -12.85 13.43
CA TYR A 80 7.68 -11.99 12.83
C TYR A 80 6.30 -12.66 12.76
N GLY A 81 6.21 -13.96 13.04
CA GLY A 81 4.95 -14.69 13.02
C GLY A 81 3.94 -14.09 14.00
N GLY A 82 2.83 -13.60 13.46
CA GLY A 82 1.75 -12.98 14.23
C GLY A 82 1.92 -11.47 14.47
N GLU A 83 2.95 -10.83 13.91
CA GLU A 83 2.93 -9.37 13.79
C GLU A 83 1.72 -8.92 12.94
N PRO A 84 1.00 -7.87 13.34
CA PRO A 84 -0.11 -7.37 12.54
C PRO A 84 0.41 -6.87 11.19
N TYR A 85 -0.42 -7.02 10.14
CA TYR A 85 -0.10 -6.60 8.78
C TYR A 85 1.21 -7.19 8.23
N THR A 86 1.58 -8.40 8.67
CA THR A 86 2.83 -9.04 8.29
C THR A 86 2.59 -10.50 7.87
N THR A 87 3.16 -10.91 6.74
CA THR A 87 3.22 -12.31 6.30
C THR A 87 4.68 -12.72 6.09
N VAL A 88 5.05 -13.87 6.62
CA VAL A 88 6.34 -14.50 6.30
C VAL A 88 6.17 -15.32 5.03
N VAL A 89 7.05 -15.11 4.05
CA VAL A 89 7.03 -15.76 2.74
C VAL A 89 8.31 -16.57 2.58
N HIS A 90 8.16 -17.77 2.02
CA HIS A 90 9.29 -18.60 1.63
C HIS A 90 9.44 -18.52 0.12
N PRO A 91 10.46 -17.80 -0.39
CA PRO A 91 10.62 -17.66 -1.82
C PRO A 91 10.86 -19.01 -2.51
N SER A 92 10.29 -19.16 -3.70
CA SER A 92 10.41 -20.34 -4.56
C SER A 92 11.83 -20.50 -5.12
N GLU A 93 12.54 -19.39 -5.33
CA GLU A 93 13.95 -19.34 -5.71
C GLU A 93 14.83 -18.91 -4.53
N GLU A 94 15.93 -19.64 -4.31
CA GLU A 94 16.83 -19.35 -3.19
C GLU A 94 17.48 -17.97 -3.33
N GLY A 95 17.23 -17.09 -2.36
CA GLY A 95 17.83 -15.77 -2.30
C GLY A 95 17.16 -14.69 -3.15
N VAL A 96 16.06 -15.01 -3.84
CA VAL A 96 15.31 -14.06 -4.68
C VAL A 96 13.84 -14.10 -4.28
N LEU A 97 13.25 -12.94 -3.98
CA LEU A 97 11.80 -12.81 -3.80
C LEU A 97 11.17 -12.23 -5.07
N SER A 98 10.23 -12.95 -5.67
CA SER A 98 9.46 -12.51 -6.83
C SER A 98 8.12 -11.90 -6.43
N ILE A 99 7.82 -10.72 -6.97
CA ILE A 99 6.55 -10.02 -6.77
C ILE A 99 6.01 -9.60 -8.13
N SER A 100 4.84 -10.11 -8.50
CA SER A 100 4.16 -9.73 -9.73
C SER A 100 3.00 -8.77 -9.47
N PHE A 101 2.86 -7.76 -10.34
CA PHE A 101 1.83 -6.75 -10.25
C PHE A 101 0.94 -6.79 -11.49
N ALA A 102 -0.36 -6.69 -11.28
CA ALA A 102 -1.32 -6.42 -12.35
C ALA A 102 -2.26 -5.26 -11.99
N GLY A 103 -2.83 -4.65 -13.03
CA GLY A 103 -3.69 -3.49 -12.88
C GLY A 103 -5.13 -3.82 -12.49
N ASP A 104 -6.07 -3.06 -13.04
CA ASP A 104 -7.44 -2.97 -12.52
C ASP A 104 -8.25 -4.24 -12.81
N ILE A 105 -8.94 -4.78 -11.80
CA ILE A 105 -9.91 -5.86 -11.93
C ILE A 105 -11.31 -5.42 -11.51
N LEU A 106 -12.34 -6.11 -12.01
CA LEU A 106 -13.74 -5.83 -11.66
C LEU A 106 -14.61 -7.08 -11.59
N PHE A 107 -15.22 -7.32 -10.41
CA PHE A 107 -16.14 -8.45 -10.17
C PHE A 107 -17.62 -8.07 -10.08
N ASP A 108 -18.02 -6.90 -10.62
CA ASP A 108 -19.44 -6.51 -10.63
C ASP A 108 -20.26 -7.38 -11.61
N PRO A 109 -21.32 -8.09 -11.14
CA PRO A 109 -22.15 -8.95 -11.99
C PRO A 109 -22.91 -8.25 -13.11
N SER A 110 -23.09 -6.94 -12.99
CA SER A 110 -23.72 -6.07 -13.99
C SER A 110 -22.73 -5.67 -15.10
N TYR A 111 -21.44 -5.96 -14.93
CA TYR A 111 -20.39 -5.63 -15.88
C TYR A 111 -19.90 -6.83 -16.68
N SER A 112 -19.36 -6.54 -17.85
CA SER A 112 -19.12 -7.53 -18.91
C SER A 112 -18.16 -8.66 -18.51
N THR A 113 -17.14 -8.39 -17.71
CA THR A 113 -16.12 -9.38 -17.31
C THR A 113 -16.72 -10.45 -16.40
N TYR A 114 -17.31 -10.04 -15.28
CA TYR A 114 -17.95 -10.97 -14.36
C TYR A 114 -19.19 -11.64 -14.97
N SER A 115 -20.00 -10.90 -15.74
CA SER A 115 -21.13 -11.49 -16.48
C SER A 115 -20.65 -12.59 -17.45
N SER A 116 -19.54 -12.35 -18.15
CA SER A 116 -18.91 -13.35 -19.01
C SER A 116 -18.40 -14.56 -18.21
N TYR A 117 -17.75 -14.36 -17.05
CA TYR A 117 -17.34 -15.43 -16.14
C TYR A 117 -18.52 -16.33 -15.74
N LEU A 118 -19.63 -15.75 -15.30
CA LEU A 118 -20.85 -16.49 -14.97
C LEU A 118 -21.37 -17.28 -16.18
N SER A 119 -21.41 -16.65 -17.36
CA SER A 119 -21.88 -17.30 -18.60
C SER A 119 -21.00 -18.45 -19.08
N ARG A 120 -19.73 -18.48 -18.66
CA ARG A 120 -18.73 -19.50 -19.02
C ARG A 120 -18.63 -20.62 -17.98
N GLY A 121 -19.60 -20.73 -17.09
CA GLY A 121 -19.70 -21.80 -16.11
C GLY A 121 -19.02 -21.48 -14.78
N SER A 122 -18.70 -20.21 -14.51
CA SER A 122 -18.06 -19.78 -13.25
C SER A 122 -16.72 -20.49 -12.99
N ASP A 123 -15.89 -20.56 -14.03
CA ASP A 123 -14.55 -21.14 -13.98
C ASP A 123 -13.53 -20.08 -14.42
N ILE A 124 -12.60 -19.73 -13.52
CA ILE A 124 -11.59 -18.69 -13.74
C ILE A 124 -10.67 -19.03 -14.93
N ASN A 125 -10.46 -20.31 -15.20
CA ASN A 125 -9.67 -20.80 -16.34
C ASN A 125 -10.29 -20.42 -17.70
N THR A 126 -11.55 -19.99 -17.71
CA THR A 126 -12.21 -19.50 -18.91
C THR A 126 -12.05 -17.99 -19.12
N CYS A 127 -11.54 -17.28 -18.12
CA CYS A 127 -11.32 -15.83 -18.11
C CYS A 127 -9.87 -15.46 -18.41
N PHE A 128 -8.92 -16.38 -18.19
CA PHE A 128 -7.51 -16.14 -18.41
C PHE A 128 -6.90 -17.20 -19.33
N SER A 129 -5.81 -16.88 -20.03
CA SER A 129 -5.01 -17.92 -20.68
C SER A 129 -4.31 -18.77 -19.62
N LYS A 130 -4.08 -20.05 -19.93
CA LYS A 130 -3.52 -21.00 -18.95
C LYS A 130 -2.14 -20.55 -18.45
N ASP A 131 -1.27 -20.17 -19.38
CA ASP A 131 0.08 -19.67 -19.11
C ASP A 131 0.09 -18.38 -18.26
N LEU A 132 -0.90 -17.51 -18.43
CA LEU A 132 -1.06 -16.32 -17.59
C LEU A 132 -1.42 -16.70 -16.15
N LEU A 133 -2.38 -17.61 -15.96
CA LEU A 133 -2.74 -18.10 -14.62
C LEU A 133 -1.58 -18.87 -13.98
N ASP A 134 -0.94 -19.78 -14.71
CA ASP A 134 0.23 -20.51 -14.21
C ASP A 134 1.27 -19.53 -13.67
N LYS A 135 1.55 -18.46 -14.43
CA LYS A 135 2.49 -17.43 -14.00
C LYS A 135 2.06 -16.69 -12.73
N MET A 136 0.78 -16.32 -12.62
CA MET A 136 0.26 -15.65 -11.42
C MET A 136 0.37 -16.56 -10.19
N HIS A 137 0.17 -17.87 -10.35
CA HIS A 137 0.33 -18.86 -9.27
C HIS A 137 1.79 -19.23 -8.97
N GLU A 138 2.72 -18.96 -9.88
CA GLU A 138 4.15 -19.29 -9.75
C GLU A 138 4.98 -18.20 -9.07
N THR A 139 4.51 -16.94 -9.08
CA THR A 139 5.19 -15.83 -8.37
C THR A 139 5.03 -15.99 -6.85
N ASP A 140 5.98 -15.51 -6.06
CA ASP A 140 5.89 -15.65 -4.60
C ASP A 140 4.81 -14.74 -4.01
N ILE A 141 4.57 -13.59 -4.64
CA ILE A 141 3.54 -12.61 -4.24
C ILE A 141 2.92 -12.00 -5.50
N MET A 142 1.61 -12.20 -5.69
CA MET A 142 0.84 -11.54 -6.74
C MET A 142 -0.03 -10.42 -6.16
N MET A 143 0.19 -9.19 -6.63
CA MET A 143 -0.55 -8.00 -6.21
C MET A 143 -1.42 -7.42 -7.34
N ILE A 144 -2.66 -7.04 -7.02
CA ILE A 144 -3.56 -6.38 -7.99
C ILE A 144 -4.33 -5.19 -7.41
N ASN A 145 -4.94 -4.38 -8.30
CA ASN A 145 -5.89 -3.33 -7.90
C ASN A 145 -7.33 -3.87 -7.87
N ASN A 146 -7.91 -4.00 -6.67
CA ASN A 146 -9.32 -4.36 -6.46
C ASN A 146 -10.19 -3.10 -6.49
N GLU A 147 -10.71 -2.75 -7.67
CA GLU A 147 -11.38 -1.47 -7.91
C GLU A 147 -12.91 -1.52 -7.79
N PHE A 148 -13.40 -2.05 -6.67
CA PHE A 148 -14.83 -2.16 -6.34
C PHE A 148 -15.01 -2.61 -4.88
N PRO A 149 -16.19 -2.38 -4.26
CA PRO A 149 -16.52 -2.95 -2.96
C PRO A 149 -17.13 -4.36 -3.07
N TYR A 150 -16.93 -5.18 -2.04
CA TYR A 150 -17.69 -6.42 -1.80
C TYR A 150 -18.84 -6.15 -0.83
N SER A 151 -20.09 -6.32 -1.27
CA SER A 151 -21.25 -6.24 -0.39
C SER A 151 -22.54 -6.73 -1.06
N ASP A 152 -23.47 -7.24 -0.26
CA ASP A 152 -24.85 -7.54 -0.68
C ASP A 152 -25.84 -6.42 -0.27
N ARG A 153 -25.34 -5.32 0.31
CA ARG A 153 -26.11 -4.16 0.80
C ARG A 153 -25.44 -2.83 0.45
N GLY A 154 -25.96 -1.73 0.99
CA GLY A 154 -25.60 -0.37 0.57
C GLY A 154 -26.39 0.11 -0.65
N THR A 155 -26.28 1.40 -0.94
CA THR A 155 -26.97 2.08 -2.04
C THR A 155 -25.94 2.75 -2.94
N PRO A 156 -26.03 2.62 -4.27
CA PRO A 156 -25.09 3.27 -5.17
C PRO A 156 -25.10 4.79 -4.93
N GLN A 157 -23.91 5.40 -4.92
CA GLN A 157 -23.74 6.85 -4.78
C GLN A 157 -24.46 7.57 -5.93
N ALA A 158 -25.51 8.33 -5.61
CA ALA A 158 -26.46 8.86 -6.59
C ALA A 158 -25.82 9.81 -7.64
N ASP A 159 -24.79 10.55 -7.25
CA ASP A 159 -24.13 11.55 -8.10
C ASP A 159 -22.90 11.00 -8.83
N LYS A 160 -22.65 9.69 -8.75
CA LYS A 160 -21.50 9.05 -9.36
C LYS A 160 -21.86 8.36 -10.67
N THR A 161 -21.13 8.68 -11.74
CA THR A 161 -21.41 8.18 -13.10
C THR A 161 -21.37 6.65 -13.19
N TYR A 162 -20.39 6.03 -12.55
CA TYR A 162 -20.22 4.58 -12.50
C TYR A 162 -20.12 4.16 -11.05
N THR A 163 -20.91 3.16 -10.67
CA THR A 163 -20.86 2.52 -9.36
C THR A 163 -20.74 1.02 -9.57
N PHE A 164 -19.78 0.42 -8.89
CA PHE A 164 -19.51 -1.01 -8.94
C PHE A 164 -19.78 -1.67 -7.59
N ARG A 165 -20.17 -2.93 -7.61
CA ARG A 165 -20.25 -3.78 -6.41
C ARG A 165 -20.20 -5.26 -6.78
N ALA A 166 -19.37 -6.00 -6.08
CA ALA A 166 -19.29 -7.45 -6.18
C ALA A 166 -20.00 -8.14 -5.01
N PRO A 167 -20.59 -9.33 -5.22
CA PRO A 167 -21.07 -10.17 -4.12
C PRO A 167 -19.91 -10.59 -3.21
N THR A 168 -20.13 -10.66 -1.91
CA THR A 168 -19.08 -11.02 -0.93
C THR A 168 -18.41 -12.36 -1.25
N ASN A 169 -19.18 -13.35 -1.73
CA ASN A 169 -18.67 -14.67 -2.07
C ASN A 169 -17.78 -14.73 -3.32
N SER A 170 -17.58 -13.63 -4.04
CA SER A 170 -16.67 -13.57 -5.18
C SER A 170 -15.25 -13.20 -4.78
N ALA A 171 -14.99 -12.80 -3.53
CA ALA A 171 -13.64 -12.52 -3.06
C ALA A 171 -12.71 -13.74 -3.16
N LYS A 172 -13.24 -14.97 -3.06
CA LYS A 172 -12.48 -16.21 -3.30
C LYS A 172 -11.86 -16.31 -4.71
N LEU A 173 -12.36 -15.54 -5.68
CA LEU A 173 -11.78 -15.51 -7.02
C LEU A 173 -10.35 -14.96 -7.01
N LEU A 174 -9.99 -14.15 -6.02
CA LEU A 174 -8.62 -13.68 -5.83
C LEU A 174 -7.68 -14.87 -5.60
N ASP A 175 -8.06 -15.82 -4.73
CA ASP A 175 -7.33 -17.07 -4.50
C ASP A 175 -7.33 -17.97 -5.75
N ASP A 176 -8.47 -18.12 -6.44
CA ASP A 176 -8.54 -18.87 -7.69
C ASP A 176 -7.60 -18.29 -8.78
N MET A 177 -7.35 -16.98 -8.74
CA MET A 177 -6.42 -16.26 -9.63
C MET A 177 -4.96 -16.35 -9.18
N GLY A 178 -4.68 -16.77 -7.95
CA GLY A 178 -3.35 -16.79 -7.36
C GLY A 178 -2.91 -15.41 -6.86
N VAL A 179 -3.82 -14.62 -6.27
CA VAL A 179 -3.54 -13.28 -5.72
C VAL A 179 -3.23 -13.39 -4.22
N ASP A 180 -2.21 -12.68 -3.76
CA ASP A 180 -1.76 -12.68 -2.36
C ASP A 180 -2.01 -11.37 -1.63
N ILE A 181 -2.20 -10.26 -2.36
CA ILE A 181 -2.51 -8.96 -1.78
C ILE A 181 -3.25 -8.07 -2.77
N VAL A 182 -4.17 -7.25 -2.27
CA VAL A 182 -4.88 -6.26 -3.08
C VAL A 182 -4.67 -4.85 -2.55
N THR A 183 -4.71 -3.84 -3.42
CA THR A 183 -4.97 -2.47 -2.98
C THR A 183 -6.46 -2.15 -3.07
N LEU A 184 -6.94 -1.41 -2.06
CA LEU A 184 -8.26 -0.80 -2.01
C LEU A 184 -8.20 0.72 -2.16
N ALA A 185 -7.00 1.31 -2.26
CA ALA A 185 -6.84 2.73 -2.52
C ALA A 185 -7.14 3.04 -3.99
N ASN A 186 -8.42 3.20 -4.31
CA ASN A 186 -8.89 3.62 -5.62
C ASN A 186 -10.20 4.39 -5.47
N ASN A 187 -10.67 4.95 -6.58
CA ASN A 187 -11.91 5.70 -6.58
C ASN A 187 -13.17 4.85 -6.65
N HIS A 188 -13.16 3.53 -6.51
CA HIS A 188 -14.39 2.73 -6.60
C HIS A 188 -14.73 1.94 -5.33
N THR A 189 -13.81 1.81 -4.37
CA THR A 189 -14.02 1.10 -3.09
C THR A 189 -15.20 1.65 -2.26
N PHE A 190 -15.65 2.88 -2.48
CA PHE A 190 -16.75 3.52 -1.71
C PHE A 190 -18.07 3.65 -2.48
N ASP A 191 -18.21 2.99 -3.63
CA ASP A 191 -19.31 3.22 -4.59
C ASP A 191 -20.73 2.97 -4.05
N TYR A 192 -20.86 2.12 -3.04
CA TYR A 192 -22.13 1.81 -2.37
C TYR A 192 -22.20 2.34 -0.94
N GLY A 193 -21.34 3.31 -0.61
CA GLY A 193 -21.26 3.98 0.67
C GLY A 193 -20.55 3.15 1.76
N GLU A 194 -20.59 3.67 2.98
CA GLU A 194 -19.82 3.17 4.12
C GLU A 194 -20.17 1.72 4.51
N GLU A 195 -21.44 1.32 4.41
CA GLU A 195 -21.82 -0.06 4.70
C GLU A 195 -21.11 -1.06 3.78
N ALA A 196 -21.07 -0.78 2.47
CA ALA A 196 -20.41 -1.65 1.50
C ALA A 196 -18.88 -1.57 1.62
N PHE A 197 -18.34 -0.40 1.95
CA PHE A 197 -16.91 -0.24 2.24
C PHE A 197 -16.47 -1.10 3.43
N LEU A 198 -17.22 -1.07 4.55
CA LEU A 198 -16.89 -1.88 5.73
C LEU A 198 -17.08 -3.37 5.45
N ASP A 199 -18.14 -3.75 4.74
CA ASP A 199 -18.32 -5.14 4.27
C ASP A 199 -17.14 -5.61 3.40
N THR A 200 -16.50 -4.70 2.66
CA THR A 200 -15.33 -5.01 1.82
C THR A 200 -14.12 -5.39 2.67
N LEU A 201 -13.83 -4.62 3.72
CA LEU A 201 -12.75 -4.93 4.67
C LEU A 201 -13.03 -6.29 5.34
N ASP A 202 -14.23 -6.46 5.89
CA ASP A 202 -14.64 -7.71 6.55
C ASP A 202 -14.59 -8.92 5.59
N THR A 203 -14.96 -8.73 4.32
CA THR A 203 -14.96 -9.79 3.31
C THR A 203 -13.54 -10.26 3.01
N LEU A 204 -12.61 -9.33 2.77
CA LEU A 204 -11.21 -9.67 2.48
C LEU A 204 -10.54 -10.34 3.69
N ASP A 205 -10.77 -9.82 4.89
CA ASP A 205 -10.28 -10.42 6.14
C ASP A 205 -10.83 -11.85 6.32
N SER A 206 -12.11 -12.08 5.99
CA SER A 206 -12.75 -13.40 6.12
C SER A 206 -12.17 -14.47 5.20
N VAL A 207 -11.58 -14.08 4.07
CA VAL A 207 -10.85 -14.97 3.16
C VAL A 207 -9.34 -14.89 3.35
N SER A 208 -8.88 -14.21 4.41
CA SER A 208 -7.45 -14.01 4.72
C SER A 208 -6.67 -13.39 3.56
N MET A 209 -7.28 -12.44 2.84
CA MET A 209 -6.65 -11.69 1.76
C MET A 209 -6.07 -10.37 2.31
N PRO A 210 -4.75 -10.23 2.42
CA PRO A 210 -4.10 -8.97 2.71
C PRO A 210 -4.60 -7.82 1.83
N HIS A 211 -4.78 -6.65 2.42
CA HIS A 211 -5.11 -5.43 1.70
C HIS A 211 -4.38 -4.21 2.24
N VAL A 212 -4.20 -3.22 1.38
CA VAL A 212 -3.58 -1.92 1.71
C VAL A 212 -4.40 -0.75 1.17
N GLY A 213 -4.18 0.43 1.75
CA GLY A 213 -4.69 1.68 1.22
C GLY A 213 -6.15 1.99 1.58
N ALA A 214 -6.73 1.26 2.52
CA ALA A 214 -8.05 1.51 3.08
C ALA A 214 -8.14 0.98 4.51
N GLY A 215 -8.98 1.58 5.36
CA GLY A 215 -9.10 1.16 6.75
C GLY A 215 -10.24 1.84 7.50
N HIS A 216 -10.43 1.47 8.77
CA HIS A 216 -11.46 2.04 9.65
C HIS A 216 -11.15 3.48 10.09
N ASN A 217 -9.89 3.87 9.96
CA ASN A 217 -9.37 5.19 10.26
C ASN A 217 -8.12 5.40 9.40
N ILE A 218 -7.53 6.58 9.49
CA ILE A 218 -6.39 6.95 8.66
C ILE A 218 -5.10 6.18 9.01
N ASP A 219 -4.93 5.74 10.26
CA ASP A 219 -3.74 4.98 10.64
C ASP A 219 -3.78 3.59 10.01
N GLU A 220 -4.95 2.93 10.00
CA GLU A 220 -5.14 1.67 9.27
C GLU A 220 -5.04 1.86 7.76
N ALA A 221 -5.66 2.90 7.19
CA ALA A 221 -5.61 3.12 5.75
C ALA A 221 -4.19 3.40 5.24
N ALA A 222 -3.38 4.07 6.04
CA ALA A 222 -1.99 4.39 5.74
C ALA A 222 -1.00 3.28 6.12
N GLN A 223 -1.45 2.25 6.83
CA GLN A 223 -0.60 1.16 7.34
C GLN A 223 -0.01 0.35 6.17
N PRO A 224 1.33 0.27 6.04
CA PRO A 224 1.94 -0.65 5.11
C PRO A 224 1.63 -2.10 5.49
N TYR A 225 1.53 -2.96 4.48
CA TYR A 225 1.59 -4.40 4.67
C TYR A 225 3.01 -4.88 4.43
N TYR A 226 3.48 -5.81 5.27
CA TYR A 226 4.86 -6.29 5.24
C TYR A 226 4.92 -7.74 4.80
N PHE A 227 5.82 -8.03 3.87
CA PHE A 227 6.27 -9.38 3.59
C PHE A 227 7.68 -9.57 4.13
N VAL A 228 7.90 -10.64 4.87
CA VAL A 228 9.23 -10.97 5.39
C VAL A 228 9.74 -12.22 4.71
N ALA A 229 10.93 -12.15 4.11
CA ALA A 229 11.59 -13.27 3.48
C ALA A 229 13.09 -13.24 3.76
N ASN A 230 13.65 -14.34 4.25
CA ASN A 230 15.07 -14.45 4.64
C ASN A 230 15.53 -13.32 5.58
N GLY A 231 14.70 -12.97 6.55
CA GLY A 231 14.95 -11.89 7.52
C GLY A 231 14.89 -10.47 6.94
N LYS A 232 14.46 -10.30 5.68
CA LYS A 232 14.29 -8.99 5.03
C LYS A 232 12.83 -8.58 5.04
N LYS A 233 12.55 -7.34 5.45
CA LYS A 233 11.18 -6.79 5.53
C LYS A 233 10.90 -5.90 4.32
N ILE A 234 9.91 -6.28 3.53
CA ILE A 234 9.45 -5.61 2.31
C ILE A 234 8.11 -4.95 2.60
N ALA A 235 8.02 -3.63 2.50
CA ALA A 235 6.81 -2.87 2.76
C ALA A 235 6.05 -2.57 1.47
N ILE A 236 4.73 -2.76 1.47
CA ILE A 236 3.83 -2.34 0.41
C ILE A 236 2.86 -1.29 0.96
N ILE A 237 2.81 -0.13 0.31
CA ILE A 237 1.92 0.98 0.67
C ILE A 237 0.94 1.20 -0.49
N GLY A 238 -0.37 1.20 -0.19
CA GLY A 238 -1.42 1.55 -1.14
C GLY A 238 -1.91 2.98 -0.94
N ALA A 239 -2.00 3.79 -1.99
CA ALA A 239 -2.55 5.15 -1.89
C ALA A 239 -3.28 5.59 -3.17
N THR A 240 -4.22 6.54 -3.05
CA THR A 240 -4.95 7.09 -4.20
C THR A 240 -4.90 8.61 -4.26
N GLN A 241 -4.60 9.10 -5.45
CA GLN A 241 -4.60 10.52 -5.75
C GLN A 241 -5.93 10.97 -6.40
N ILE A 242 -6.89 10.04 -6.60
CA ILE A 242 -8.04 10.23 -7.49
C ILE A 242 -9.34 10.54 -6.78
N GLU A 243 -10.15 11.30 -7.53
CA GLU A 243 -11.19 12.25 -7.16
C GLU A 243 -10.62 13.59 -6.65
N ARG A 244 -10.02 14.36 -7.57
CA ARG A 244 -9.32 15.61 -7.27
C ARG A 244 -10.24 16.81 -7.08
N TYR A 245 -11.18 16.71 -6.16
CA TYR A 245 -12.13 17.78 -5.85
C TYR A 245 -12.51 17.77 -4.36
N ALA A 246 -13.07 18.88 -3.88
CA ALA A 246 -13.23 19.13 -2.44
C ALA A 246 -14.15 18.14 -1.71
N ASN A 247 -15.11 17.53 -2.41
CA ASN A 247 -16.06 16.57 -1.85
C ASN A 247 -16.08 15.30 -2.70
N PRO A 248 -15.04 14.43 -2.62
CA PRO A 248 -14.98 13.19 -3.37
C PRO A 248 -16.15 12.26 -2.99
N ASN A 249 -16.67 11.51 -3.96
CA ASN A 249 -17.58 10.38 -3.71
C ASN A 249 -16.89 9.29 -2.87
N THR A 250 -15.59 9.05 -3.13
CA THR A 250 -14.74 8.13 -2.41
C THR A 250 -14.12 8.80 -1.21
N ARG A 251 -14.67 8.51 -0.03
CA ARG A 251 -14.26 9.12 1.23
C ARG A 251 -12.82 8.74 1.58
N GLY A 252 -12.02 9.75 1.90
CA GLY A 252 -10.71 9.53 2.52
C GLY A 252 -10.85 9.19 4.00
N ALA A 253 -10.04 8.26 4.49
CA ALA A 253 -9.99 7.96 5.90
C ALA A 253 -9.54 9.20 6.71
N THR A 254 -10.00 9.29 7.95
CA THR A 254 -9.57 10.30 8.94
C THR A 254 -9.38 9.61 10.28
N ASP A 255 -8.96 10.33 11.31
CA ASP A 255 -8.83 9.78 12.68
C ASP A 255 -10.11 9.08 13.18
N ASN A 256 -11.29 9.49 12.69
CA ASN A 256 -12.58 9.01 13.19
C ASN A 256 -13.52 8.48 12.10
N LEU A 257 -13.06 8.38 10.85
CA LEU A 257 -13.89 7.93 9.72
C LEU A 257 -13.11 6.93 8.88
N SER A 258 -13.80 5.85 8.50
CA SER A 258 -13.26 4.86 7.56
C SER A 258 -13.19 5.42 6.14
N GLY A 259 -12.27 4.88 5.35
CA GLY A 259 -12.12 5.30 3.96
C GLY A 259 -10.80 4.84 3.37
N VAL A 260 -10.50 5.34 2.17
CA VAL A 260 -9.25 5.06 1.46
C VAL A 260 -8.14 6.02 1.88
N PHE A 261 -6.88 5.61 1.71
CA PHE A 261 -5.73 6.49 1.92
C PHE A 261 -5.55 7.43 0.73
N ARG A 262 -6.02 8.67 0.88
CA ARG A 262 -5.94 9.70 -0.16
C ARG A 262 -4.63 10.48 -0.06
N CYS A 263 -3.99 10.74 -1.21
CA CYS A 263 -2.67 11.39 -1.31
C CYS A 263 -2.61 12.47 -2.40
N LEU A 264 -3.72 13.20 -2.65
CA LEU A 264 -3.64 14.39 -3.51
C LEU A 264 -2.68 15.43 -2.92
N GLU A 265 -2.78 15.65 -1.61
CA GLU A 265 -1.75 16.32 -0.82
C GLU A 265 -0.75 15.23 -0.36
N PRO A 266 0.54 15.31 -0.76
CA PRO A 266 1.47 14.18 -0.67
C PRO A 266 2.13 14.03 0.72
N GLU A 267 1.96 15.00 1.63
CA GLU A 267 2.77 15.11 2.85
C GLU A 267 2.68 13.87 3.73
N ARG A 268 1.45 13.38 3.98
CA ARG A 268 1.30 12.19 4.82
C ARG A 268 1.89 10.95 4.14
N LEU A 269 1.67 10.75 2.85
CA LEU A 269 2.26 9.62 2.14
C LEU A 269 3.80 9.67 2.18
N ILE A 270 4.39 10.85 2.04
CA ILE A 270 5.84 11.07 2.22
C ILE A 270 6.31 10.68 3.62
N GLU A 271 5.55 11.02 4.66
CA GLU A 271 5.86 10.64 6.05
C GLU A 271 5.82 9.12 6.24
N GLU A 272 4.79 8.44 5.72
CA GLU A 272 4.66 6.98 5.82
C GLU A 272 5.76 6.25 5.02
N ILE A 273 6.14 6.76 3.83
CA ILE A 273 7.27 6.23 3.06
C ILE A 273 8.56 6.34 3.86
N LYS A 274 8.84 7.52 4.45
CA LYS A 274 10.05 7.73 5.26
C LYS A 274 10.09 6.81 6.48
N LYS A 275 8.95 6.63 7.13
CA LYS A 275 8.81 5.70 8.25
C LYS A 275 9.10 4.27 7.80
N ALA A 276 8.42 3.81 6.75
CA ALA A 276 8.64 2.48 6.19
C ALA A 276 10.11 2.26 5.81
N LYS A 277 10.75 3.22 5.13
CA LYS A 277 12.18 3.13 4.77
C LYS A 277 13.13 3.07 5.96
N SER A 278 12.72 3.59 7.12
CA SER A 278 13.52 3.50 8.35
C SER A 278 13.35 2.18 9.12
N GLU A 279 12.31 1.43 8.81
CA GLU A 279 11.91 0.20 9.53
C GLU A 279 12.01 -1.07 8.66
N CYS A 280 12.20 -0.91 7.35
CA CYS A 280 12.15 -1.98 6.35
C CYS A 280 13.34 -1.88 5.38
N ASP A 281 13.65 -2.99 4.72
CA ASP A 281 14.75 -3.07 3.75
C ASP A 281 14.35 -2.56 2.36
N PHE A 282 13.09 -2.75 1.96
CA PHE A 282 12.56 -2.37 0.64
C PHE A 282 11.15 -1.79 0.74
N VAL A 283 10.84 -0.74 -0.01
CA VAL A 283 9.54 -0.04 0.03
C VAL A 283 8.93 0.08 -1.37
N ILE A 284 7.73 -0.48 -1.51
CA ILE A 284 6.92 -0.49 -2.73
C ILE A 284 5.73 0.43 -2.53
N LEU A 285 5.56 1.41 -3.42
CA LEU A 285 4.35 2.22 -3.49
C LEU A 285 3.46 1.75 -4.63
N PHE A 286 2.26 1.27 -4.30
CA PHE A 286 1.20 1.00 -5.28
C PHE A 286 0.20 2.16 -5.26
N ILE A 287 0.16 2.96 -6.33
CA ILE A 287 -0.58 4.21 -6.38
C ILE A 287 -1.63 4.26 -7.49
N HIS A 288 -2.82 4.73 -7.14
CA HIS A 288 -3.93 4.91 -8.07
C HIS A 288 -4.06 6.40 -8.45
N TRP A 289 -3.64 6.77 -9.66
CA TRP A 289 -3.37 8.17 -10.06
C TRP A 289 -3.47 8.40 -11.58
N GLY A 290 -3.27 9.63 -12.04
CA GLY A 290 -3.33 9.92 -13.48
C GLY A 290 -4.73 10.25 -13.99
N THR A 291 -4.88 10.36 -15.32
CA THR A 291 -6.16 10.67 -15.96
C THR A 291 -6.65 9.46 -16.76
N GLU A 292 -7.93 9.10 -16.62
CA GLU A 292 -8.52 7.97 -17.34
C GLU A 292 -8.37 8.09 -18.88
N SER A 293 -8.13 6.94 -19.51
CA SER A 293 -8.14 6.74 -20.97
C SER A 293 -7.08 7.53 -21.75
N THR A 294 -5.96 7.87 -21.11
CA THR A 294 -4.80 8.50 -21.77
C THR A 294 -3.49 7.89 -21.31
N ASP A 295 -2.58 7.68 -22.25
CA ASP A 295 -1.20 7.24 -22.01
C ASP A 295 -0.27 8.41 -21.64
N GLU A 296 -0.68 9.65 -21.92
CA GLU A 296 0.01 10.85 -21.46
C GLU A 296 -0.06 10.99 -19.93
N LEU A 297 1.10 11.20 -19.30
CA LEU A 297 1.17 11.53 -17.88
C LEU A 297 0.51 12.89 -17.62
N ASP A 298 -0.24 12.98 -16.53
CA ASP A 298 -0.76 14.26 -16.11
C ASP A 298 0.24 15.10 -15.31
N TRP A 299 -0.14 16.36 -15.08
CA TRP A 299 0.67 17.39 -14.45
C TRP A 299 1.18 17.05 -13.03
N CYS A 300 0.55 16.10 -12.34
CA CYS A 300 0.82 15.79 -10.94
C CYS A 300 1.65 14.49 -10.79
N GLN A 301 1.51 13.55 -11.72
CA GLN A 301 2.17 12.24 -11.65
C GLN A 301 3.70 12.35 -11.51
N GLU A 302 4.38 13.01 -12.46
CA GLU A 302 5.86 13.10 -12.43
C GLU A 302 6.39 13.91 -11.23
N PRO A 303 5.85 15.09 -10.87
CA PRO A 303 6.30 15.80 -9.68
C PRO A 303 6.12 15.01 -8.38
N GLN A 304 4.98 14.33 -8.19
CA GLN A 304 4.74 13.53 -7.00
C GLN A 304 5.64 12.29 -6.96
N ALA A 305 5.84 11.62 -8.10
CA ALA A 305 6.77 10.50 -8.21
C ALA A 305 8.18 10.90 -7.71
N LYS A 306 8.68 12.07 -8.10
CA LYS A 306 9.96 12.60 -7.60
C LYS A 306 9.98 12.78 -6.08
N GLN A 307 8.90 13.29 -5.50
CA GLN A 307 8.80 13.47 -4.05
C GLN A 307 8.78 12.13 -3.30
N TYR A 308 8.12 11.11 -3.85
CA TYR A 308 8.08 9.77 -3.26
C TYR A 308 9.41 9.05 -3.37
N VAL A 309 10.11 9.19 -4.50
CA VAL A 309 11.49 8.69 -4.69
C VAL A 309 12.45 9.36 -3.72
N GLU A 310 12.39 10.69 -3.58
CA GLU A 310 13.20 11.42 -2.59
C GLU A 310 12.88 10.99 -1.14
N ALA A 311 11.63 10.57 -0.87
CA ALA A 311 11.22 10.06 0.43
C ALA A 311 11.75 8.64 0.73
N GLY A 312 12.15 7.89 -0.31
CA GLY A 312 12.84 6.60 -0.17
C GLY A 312 12.05 5.37 -0.63
N VAL A 313 11.07 5.51 -1.53
CA VAL A 313 10.50 4.32 -2.22
C VAL A 313 11.56 3.71 -3.13
N ASP A 314 11.58 2.38 -3.21
CA ASP A 314 12.50 1.63 -4.08
C ASP A 314 11.86 1.32 -5.44
N ILE A 315 10.53 1.37 -5.54
CA ILE A 315 9.76 1.27 -6.79
C ILE A 315 8.36 1.87 -6.62
N ILE A 316 7.82 2.45 -7.70
CA ILE A 316 6.42 2.90 -7.78
C ILE A 316 5.70 2.10 -8.86
N ILE A 317 4.55 1.52 -8.50
CA ILE A 317 3.64 0.80 -9.38
C ILE A 317 2.31 1.55 -9.46
N GLY A 318 1.90 1.95 -10.65
CA GLY A 318 0.72 2.77 -10.88
C GLY A 318 -0.44 2.04 -11.56
N CYS A 319 -1.65 2.52 -11.32
CA CYS A 319 -2.90 2.11 -11.99
C CYS A 319 -3.88 3.31 -12.04
N HIS A 320 -5.13 3.09 -12.49
CA HIS A 320 -6.24 4.06 -12.73
C HIS A 320 -6.47 4.51 -14.18
N PRO A 321 -5.46 4.88 -15.00
CA PRO A 321 -5.71 5.37 -16.35
C PRO A 321 -6.44 4.39 -17.26
N HIS A 322 -6.59 3.12 -16.84
CA HIS A 322 -7.25 2.04 -17.58
C HIS A 322 -6.59 1.69 -18.91
N VAL A 323 -5.40 2.24 -19.17
CA VAL A 323 -4.49 1.99 -20.28
C VAL A 323 -3.05 1.96 -19.75
N LEU A 324 -2.13 1.36 -20.52
CA LEU A 324 -0.71 1.41 -20.21
C LEU A 324 -0.19 2.85 -20.26
N GLN A 325 0.68 3.23 -19.33
CA GLN A 325 1.46 4.47 -19.37
C GLN A 325 2.95 4.14 -19.34
N GLU A 326 3.80 5.14 -19.57
CA GLU A 326 5.24 4.96 -19.64
C GLU A 326 5.85 4.31 -18.37
N VAL A 327 7.00 3.67 -18.56
CA VAL A 327 7.91 3.34 -17.48
C VAL A 327 9.07 4.33 -17.51
N ALA A 328 9.39 4.91 -16.37
CA ALA A 328 10.47 5.86 -16.24
C ALA A 328 11.44 5.45 -15.14
N TYR A 329 12.64 6.04 -15.17
CA TYR A 329 13.54 6.06 -14.02
C TYR A 329 13.66 7.48 -13.50
N ILE A 330 13.38 7.66 -12.22
CA ILE A 330 13.70 8.88 -11.49
C ILE A 330 14.94 8.55 -10.67
N GLU A 331 16.06 9.16 -11.05
CA GLU A 331 17.39 8.73 -10.59
C GLU A 331 17.59 7.24 -10.90
N ASP A 332 17.73 6.38 -9.89
CA ASP A 332 17.87 4.92 -10.07
C ASP A 332 16.58 4.15 -9.71
N THR A 333 15.51 4.85 -9.36
CA THR A 333 14.23 4.24 -8.96
C THR A 333 13.28 4.10 -10.15
N PRO A 334 12.82 2.88 -10.48
CA PRO A 334 11.82 2.67 -11.52
C PRO A 334 10.43 3.13 -11.08
N VAL A 335 9.70 3.72 -12.03
CA VAL A 335 8.32 4.17 -11.90
C VAL A 335 7.52 3.61 -13.06
N VAL A 336 6.62 2.67 -12.78
CA VAL A 336 5.65 2.14 -13.74
C VAL A 336 4.37 2.94 -13.58
N TYR A 337 4.07 3.88 -14.48
CA TYR A 337 2.99 4.85 -14.24
C TYR A 337 1.58 4.26 -14.34
N SER A 338 1.36 3.24 -15.18
CA SER A 338 0.08 2.52 -15.23
C SER A 338 0.22 1.14 -15.85
N LEU A 339 -0.32 0.14 -15.14
CA LEU A 339 -0.49 -1.24 -15.63
C LEU A 339 -1.74 -1.43 -16.51
N GLY A 340 -2.64 -0.44 -16.55
CA GLY A 340 -3.90 -0.51 -17.29
C GLY A 340 -4.92 -1.50 -16.71
N ASN A 341 -5.93 -1.84 -17.51
CA ASN A 341 -6.93 -2.83 -17.09
C ASN A 341 -6.36 -4.24 -17.17
N PHE A 342 -6.43 -4.99 -16.07
CA PHE A 342 -6.09 -6.41 -16.10
C PHE A 342 -7.30 -7.27 -16.44
N TRP A 343 -8.44 -7.12 -15.75
CA TRP A 343 -9.70 -7.81 -16.08
C TRP A 343 -10.92 -7.01 -15.61
N PHE A 344 -11.29 -5.99 -16.40
CA PHE A 344 -12.21 -4.93 -15.97
C PHE A 344 -13.44 -4.73 -16.86
N ASN A 345 -13.29 -4.71 -18.19
CA ASN A 345 -14.37 -4.34 -19.11
C ASN A 345 -14.36 -5.13 -20.44
N SER A 346 -15.23 -4.75 -21.37
CA SER A 346 -15.37 -5.41 -22.68
C SER A 346 -14.47 -4.83 -23.77
N LYS A 347 -13.72 -3.75 -23.48
CA LYS A 347 -12.82 -3.15 -24.46
C LYS A 347 -11.64 -4.08 -24.70
N THR A 348 -11.20 -4.12 -25.97
CA THR A 348 -9.90 -4.72 -26.29
C THR A 348 -8.83 -3.71 -25.92
N LEU A 349 -7.96 -4.06 -24.96
CA LEU A 349 -6.92 -3.18 -24.43
C LEU A 349 -5.65 -3.99 -24.18
N ASP A 350 -4.51 -3.40 -24.51
CA ASP A 350 -3.22 -3.91 -24.05
C ASP A 350 -3.13 -3.73 -22.53
N SER A 351 -2.47 -4.68 -21.90
CA SER A 351 -2.31 -4.83 -20.44
C SER A 351 -0.94 -5.43 -20.16
N CYS A 352 -0.62 -5.71 -18.90
CA CYS A 352 0.60 -6.41 -18.54
C CYS A 352 0.52 -7.10 -17.19
N ILE A 353 1.50 -7.98 -16.96
CA ILE A 353 2.06 -8.23 -15.64
C ILE A 353 3.43 -7.55 -15.60
N VAL A 354 3.76 -6.91 -14.47
CA VAL A 354 5.13 -6.49 -14.18
C VAL A 354 5.67 -7.37 -13.06
N THR A 355 6.77 -8.08 -13.31
CA THR A 355 7.42 -8.95 -12.31
C THR A 355 8.69 -8.28 -11.80
N LEU A 356 8.76 -8.07 -10.49
CA LEU A 356 9.92 -7.56 -9.76
C LEU A 356 10.59 -8.73 -9.04
N ASN A 357 11.88 -8.91 -9.26
CA ASN A 357 12.71 -9.82 -8.48
C ASN A 357 13.63 -9.01 -7.56
N ILE A 358 13.56 -9.27 -6.26
CA ILE A 358 14.37 -8.63 -5.24
C ILE A 358 15.45 -9.60 -4.79
N ASN A 359 16.72 -9.19 -4.86
CA ASN A 359 17.82 -9.94 -4.28
C ASN A 359 17.76 -9.82 -2.75
N LEU A 360 17.62 -10.93 -2.03
CA LEU A 360 17.46 -10.94 -0.57
C LEU A 360 18.79 -10.81 0.20
N GLU A 361 19.95 -10.86 -0.46
CA GLU A 361 21.24 -10.59 0.18
C GLU A 361 21.39 -9.10 0.52
N ASP A 362 21.12 -8.23 -0.46
CA ASP A 362 21.33 -6.79 -0.35
C ASP A 362 20.05 -5.93 -0.51
N CYS A 363 18.90 -6.56 -0.74
CA CYS A 363 17.61 -5.93 -0.99
C CYS A 363 17.63 -4.96 -2.19
N SER A 364 18.42 -5.26 -3.21
CA SER A 364 18.38 -4.55 -4.49
C SER A 364 17.37 -5.17 -5.47
N ILE A 365 16.97 -4.38 -6.47
CA ILE A 365 16.22 -4.90 -7.62
C ILE A 365 17.18 -5.74 -8.46
N ASP A 366 16.99 -7.06 -8.48
CA ASP A 366 17.75 -7.98 -9.34
C ASP A 366 17.28 -7.85 -10.79
N SER A 367 15.96 -7.86 -10.99
CA SER A 367 15.36 -7.65 -12.30
C SER A 367 13.93 -7.10 -12.20
N LEU A 368 13.53 -6.37 -13.24
CA LEU A 368 12.16 -5.89 -13.42
C LEU A 368 11.74 -6.24 -14.85
N GLN A 369 10.64 -6.97 -15.02
CA GLN A 369 10.20 -7.46 -16.32
C GLN A 369 8.76 -7.01 -16.61
N PHE A 370 8.55 -6.41 -17.77
CA PHE A 370 7.24 -6.12 -18.33
C PHE A 370 6.81 -7.26 -19.27
N GLU A 371 5.70 -7.92 -18.94
CA GLU A 371 5.19 -9.04 -19.71
C GLU A 371 3.84 -8.66 -20.33
N PRO A 372 3.82 -8.37 -21.65
CA PRO A 372 2.63 -7.87 -22.31
C PRO A 372 1.47 -8.86 -22.22
N CYS A 373 0.30 -8.33 -21.86
CA CYS A 373 -0.96 -9.04 -21.87
C CYS A 373 -1.95 -8.31 -22.78
N ILE A 374 -3.05 -8.99 -23.13
CA ILE A 374 -4.18 -8.36 -23.80
C ILE A 374 -5.47 -8.76 -23.10
N GLN A 375 -6.29 -7.77 -22.76
CA GLN A 375 -7.69 -8.01 -22.46
C GLN A 375 -8.47 -7.98 -23.78
N GLN A 376 -9.13 -9.07 -24.14
CA GLN A 376 -9.97 -9.16 -25.33
C GLN A 376 -11.10 -10.18 -25.10
N ASN A 377 -12.32 -9.85 -25.55
CA ASN A 377 -13.50 -10.72 -25.37
C ASN A 377 -13.72 -11.12 -23.89
N MET A 378 -13.49 -10.19 -22.96
CA MET A 378 -13.61 -10.41 -21.52
C MET A 378 -12.71 -11.54 -21.00
N LYS A 379 -11.61 -11.82 -21.72
CA LYS A 379 -10.51 -12.64 -21.26
C LYS A 379 -9.23 -11.82 -21.21
N THR A 380 -8.31 -12.20 -20.35
CA THR A 380 -6.96 -11.65 -20.33
C THR A 380 -5.98 -12.75 -20.70
N SER A 381 -5.01 -12.47 -21.55
CA SER A 381 -4.08 -13.47 -22.04
C SER A 381 -2.68 -12.90 -22.15
N LEU A 382 -1.69 -13.70 -21.78
CA LEU A 382 -0.29 -13.38 -22.01
C LEU A 382 -0.03 -13.35 -23.53
N LEU A 383 0.69 -12.32 -23.98
CA LEU A 383 1.02 -12.16 -25.40
C LEU A 383 2.35 -12.83 -25.74
N HIS A 384 2.42 -13.33 -26.97
CA HIS A 384 3.60 -14.02 -27.52
C HIS A 384 3.90 -13.53 -28.94
N GLY A 385 5.12 -13.78 -29.42
CA GLY A 385 5.52 -13.52 -30.80
C GLY A 385 5.31 -12.07 -31.24
N ASP A 386 4.69 -11.88 -32.41
CA ASP A 386 4.50 -10.56 -33.01
C ASP A 386 3.65 -9.61 -32.15
N GLU A 387 2.66 -10.12 -31.41
CA GLU A 387 1.84 -9.28 -30.54
C GLU A 387 2.59 -8.86 -29.27
N LYS A 388 3.40 -9.76 -28.67
CA LYS A 388 4.34 -9.37 -27.59
C LYS A 388 5.24 -8.24 -28.07
N LYS A 389 5.84 -8.41 -29.25
CA LYS A 389 6.74 -7.42 -29.84
C LYS A 389 6.02 -6.09 -30.11
N ARG A 390 4.79 -6.11 -30.63
CA ARG A 390 3.99 -4.90 -30.90
C ARG A 390 3.81 -4.05 -29.64
N VAL A 391 3.48 -4.67 -28.51
CA VAL A 391 3.27 -3.96 -27.25
C VAL A 391 4.60 -3.47 -26.67
N LEU A 392 5.67 -4.29 -26.71
CA LEU A 392 7.00 -3.84 -26.28
C LEU A 392 7.53 -2.66 -27.12
N ASP A 393 7.33 -2.69 -28.44
CA ASP A 393 7.70 -1.57 -29.33
C ASP A 393 6.93 -0.30 -28.97
N TYR A 394 5.65 -0.41 -28.61
CA TYR A 394 4.86 0.71 -28.12
C TYR A 394 5.39 1.23 -26.77
N MET A 395 5.66 0.34 -25.80
CA MET A 395 6.23 0.73 -24.50
C MET A 395 7.57 1.45 -24.65
N ARG A 396 8.47 0.96 -25.52
CA ARG A 396 9.73 1.65 -25.89
C ARG A 396 9.49 3.02 -26.49
N SER A 397 8.40 3.21 -27.25
CA SER A 397 8.10 4.49 -27.89
C SER A 397 7.60 5.56 -26.92
N ILE A 398 6.99 5.15 -25.81
CA ILE A 398 6.46 6.08 -24.78
C ILE A 398 7.39 6.22 -23.57
N SER A 399 8.32 5.29 -23.35
CA SER A 399 9.18 5.24 -22.16
C SER A 399 10.58 5.79 -22.43
N SER A 400 10.74 7.11 -22.38
CA SER A 400 11.99 7.74 -22.82
C SER A 400 13.21 7.50 -21.90
N SER A 401 13.00 7.22 -20.62
CA SER A 401 14.07 7.01 -19.63
C SER A 401 14.26 5.54 -19.20
N ALA A 402 13.51 4.62 -19.80
CA ALA A 402 13.63 3.18 -19.59
C ALA A 402 13.91 2.46 -20.91
N SER A 403 14.67 1.38 -20.85
CA SER A 403 14.91 0.47 -21.97
C SER A 403 14.21 -0.85 -21.72
N PHE A 404 13.68 -1.45 -22.79
CA PHE A 404 13.04 -2.77 -22.77
C PHE A 404 13.77 -3.66 -23.77
N ASP A 405 14.34 -4.78 -23.31
CA ASP A 405 14.84 -5.79 -24.22
C ASP A 405 13.70 -6.57 -24.90
N ASP A 406 14.02 -7.54 -25.76
CA ASP A 406 13.00 -8.32 -26.49
C ASP A 406 12.23 -9.30 -25.60
N GLU A 407 12.75 -9.61 -24.40
CA GLU A 407 12.05 -10.41 -23.40
C GLU A 407 11.18 -9.58 -22.46
N GLY A 408 11.33 -8.26 -22.50
CA GLY A 408 10.57 -7.30 -21.69
C GLY A 408 11.29 -6.88 -20.41
N TYR A 409 12.56 -7.26 -20.21
CA TYR A 409 13.33 -6.77 -19.06
C TYR A 409 13.56 -5.28 -19.19
N ILE A 410 13.26 -4.58 -18.10
CA ILE A 410 13.35 -3.14 -17.96
C ILE A 410 14.69 -2.78 -17.32
N THR A 411 15.41 -1.87 -17.95
CA THR A 411 16.59 -1.23 -17.35
C THR A 411 16.50 0.28 -17.47
N LYS A 412 17.28 0.99 -16.67
CA LYS A 412 17.49 2.42 -16.86
C LYS A 412 18.05 2.70 -18.25
N GLY A 413 17.47 3.67 -18.96
CA GLY A 413 17.94 4.07 -20.28
C GLY A 413 19.25 4.85 -20.23
N ASP A 414 20.09 4.67 -21.24
CA ASP A 414 21.31 5.46 -21.47
C ASP A 414 20.93 6.86 -21.98
N ASN A 415 20.59 7.79 -21.10
CA ASN A 415 20.32 9.19 -21.48
C ASN A 415 21.60 10.03 -21.62
#